data_AF-A0A5J4UWW1-F1
#
_entry.id   AF-A0A5J4UWW1-F1
#
_cell.length_a   1.000
_cell.length_b   1.000
_cell.length_c   1.000
_cell.angle_alpha   90.00
_cell.angle_beta   90.00
_cell.angle_gamma   90.00
#
_symmetry.space_group_name_H-M   'P 1'
#
loop_
_entity.id
_entity.type
_entity.pdbx_description
1 polymer ?
#
loop_
_entity_poly.entity_id
_entity_poly.type
_entity_poly.pdbx_seq_one_letter_code
_entity_poly.pdbx_strand_id
1 'polypeptide(L)'
;MISWASPILFALQFEIPDILLGIVAAQIANMIVMNMIEDMSIIPLDKVIPFQSFIISILISLAITIIASIFPIRHALSQNLHDSIDVQHVKTKLIVLSIERADKLNKPWSLLLSGVVLFSIGAGIYVLLPLSLVSSSITLLAVILFSLLTMIIVGLVILTINFEFLFERLISKVFLFWEQNTVRSISIKNLSAHRLRNRKATLQFSISLSFIVFVNIALKIIIQFVIDFNYHRNGGEIHGFISNQRQASLTESTLYKQNSVYVKNPQDIEKVIIANYSDIVKSITWASQPLEEAYPIPIRTQISNYGRSHIYNHQIIATTSKFMDDARSHNLQIGQMSEKRKLGKSGNSDYPIKQ
;
A
#
# COMPACT_ATOMS: atom_id res chain seq x y z
N MET A 1 24.82 42.62 -5.97
CA MET A 1 23.79 41.68 -5.47
C MET A 1 22.59 41.79 -6.39
N ILE A 2 22.46 40.89 -7.37
CA ILE A 2 21.21 40.77 -8.15
C ILE A 2 20.17 40.26 -7.16
N SER A 3 19.14 41.05 -6.87
CA SER A 3 18.14 40.67 -5.86
C SER A 3 17.37 39.48 -6.40
N TRP A 4 17.45 38.34 -5.70
CA TRP A 4 16.71 37.12 -6.01
C TRP A 4 15.19 37.30 -5.97
N ALA A 5 14.71 38.42 -5.42
CA ALA A 5 13.31 38.70 -5.21
C ALA A 5 12.55 38.96 -6.52
N SER A 6 13.14 39.63 -7.51
CA SER A 6 12.38 40.04 -8.71
C SER A 6 11.93 38.88 -9.61
N PRO A 7 12.72 37.83 -9.90
CA PRO A 7 12.27 36.73 -10.75
C PRO A 7 11.25 35.85 -10.03
N ILE A 8 11.37 35.71 -8.70
CA ILE A 8 10.42 34.94 -7.88
C ILE A 8 9.08 35.66 -7.84
N LEU A 9 9.07 36.98 -7.65
CA LEU A 9 7.84 37.77 -7.67
C LEU A 9 7.13 37.67 -9.03
N PHE A 10 7.88 37.70 -10.12
CA PHE A 10 7.33 37.51 -11.46
C PHE A 10 6.72 36.12 -11.64
N ALA A 11 7.40 35.06 -11.18
CA ALA A 11 6.85 33.70 -11.23
C ALA A 11 5.54 33.56 -10.43
N LEU A 12 5.47 34.15 -9.24
CA LEU A 12 4.28 34.13 -8.39
C LEU A 12 3.08 34.86 -9.02
N GLN A 13 3.31 35.92 -9.80
CA GLN A 13 2.22 36.65 -10.45
C GLN A 13 1.48 35.81 -11.50
N PHE A 14 2.17 34.91 -12.21
CA PHE A 14 1.51 33.99 -13.14
C PHE A 14 0.83 32.82 -12.44
N GLU A 15 1.30 32.44 -11.25
CA GLU A 15 0.77 31.27 -10.55
C GLU A 15 -0.57 31.54 -9.84
N ILE A 16 -0.77 32.75 -9.30
CA ILE A 16 -2.01 33.11 -8.59
C ILE A 16 -3.28 32.84 -9.43
N PRO A 17 -3.39 33.28 -10.70
CA PRO A 17 -4.57 32.99 -11.51
C PRO A 17 -4.72 31.49 -11.81
N ASP A 18 -3.62 30.77 -11.99
CA ASP A 18 -3.64 29.31 -12.22
C ASP A 18 -4.16 28.55 -11.00
N ILE A 19 -3.76 28.94 -9.78
CA ILE A 19 -4.26 28.37 -8.53
C ILE A 19 -5.77 28.62 -8.40
N LEU A 20 -6.23 29.84 -8.65
CA LEU A 20 -7.65 30.18 -8.58
C LEU A 20 -8.47 29.36 -9.57
N LEU A 21 -8.02 29.26 -10.82
CA LEU A 21 -8.68 28.48 -11.85
C LEU A 21 -8.68 26.98 -11.49
N GLY A 22 -7.58 26.47 -10.96
CA GLY A 22 -7.47 25.09 -10.47
C GLY A 22 -8.44 24.77 -9.33
N ILE A 23 -8.61 25.68 -8.37
CA ILE A 23 -9.57 25.53 -7.26
C ILE A 23 -11.01 25.49 -7.78
N VAL A 24 -11.37 26.40 -8.71
CA VAL A 24 -12.69 26.42 -9.32
C VAL A 24 -12.95 25.13 -10.09
N ALA A 25 -12.00 24.68 -10.90
CA ALA A 25 -12.10 23.43 -11.64
C ALA A 25 -12.24 22.21 -10.70
N ALA A 26 -11.49 22.18 -9.59
CA ALA A 26 -11.58 21.12 -8.60
C ALA A 26 -12.96 21.07 -7.93
N GLN A 27 -13.55 22.21 -7.59
CA GLN A 27 -14.89 22.28 -7.01
C GLN A 27 -15.96 21.78 -7.99
N ILE A 28 -15.87 22.16 -9.27
CA ILE A 28 -16.78 21.70 -10.31
C ILE A 28 -16.66 20.17 -10.49
N ALA A 29 -15.44 19.66 -10.59
CA ALA A 29 -15.19 18.22 -10.72
C ALA A 29 -15.72 17.44 -9.51
N ASN A 30 -15.50 17.94 -8.29
CA ASN A 30 -16.01 17.30 -7.08
C ASN A 30 -17.55 17.24 -7.08
N MET A 31 -18.21 18.32 -7.50
CA MET A 31 -19.67 18.34 -7.60
C MET A 31 -20.20 17.30 -8.59
N ILE A 32 -19.55 17.17 -9.76
CA ILE A 32 -19.93 16.16 -10.77
C ILE A 32 -19.74 14.74 -10.22
N VAL A 33 -18.57 14.46 -9.63
CA VAL A 33 -18.26 13.13 -9.10
C VAL A 33 -19.18 12.76 -7.95
N MET A 34 -19.45 13.67 -7.02
CA MET A 34 -20.35 13.40 -5.90
C MET A 34 -21.79 13.17 -6.35
N ASN A 35 -22.27 13.90 -7.37
CA ASN A 35 -23.58 13.62 -7.96
C ASN A 35 -23.63 12.21 -8.57
N MET A 36 -22.59 11.80 -9.32
CA MET A 36 -22.53 10.45 -9.88
C MET A 36 -22.49 9.35 -8.81
N ILE A 37 -21.78 9.58 -7.70
CA ILE A 37 -21.71 8.62 -6.60
C ILE A 37 -23.03 8.58 -5.83
N GLU A 38 -23.67 9.74 -5.62
CA GLU A 38 -24.98 9.82 -4.97
C GLU A 38 -26.05 9.10 -5.79
N ASP A 39 -26.05 9.21 -7.12
CA ASP A 39 -26.97 8.43 -7.97
C ASP A 39 -26.75 6.91 -7.85
N MET A 40 -25.53 6.49 -7.50
CA MET A 40 -25.17 5.09 -7.27
C MET A 40 -25.34 4.63 -5.81
N SER A 41 -25.55 5.55 -4.86
CA SER A 41 -25.54 5.25 -3.42
C SER A 41 -26.80 5.79 -2.74
N ILE A 42 -27.37 5.02 -1.82
CA ILE A 42 -28.57 5.44 -1.07
C ILE A 42 -28.23 6.54 -0.02
N ILE A 43 -26.95 6.92 0.10
CA ILE A 43 -26.46 7.78 1.17
C ILE A 43 -26.28 9.21 0.63
N PRO A 44 -26.90 10.24 1.24
CA PRO A 44 -26.65 11.62 0.87
C PRO A 44 -25.19 12.01 1.18
N LEU A 45 -24.48 12.52 0.18
CA LEU A 45 -23.08 12.92 0.29
C LEU A 45 -22.93 14.44 0.30
N ASP A 46 -22.00 14.95 1.11
CA ASP A 46 -21.64 16.37 1.07
C ASP A 46 -20.85 16.66 -0.21
N LYS A 47 -21.31 17.67 -0.96
CA LYS A 47 -20.77 18.05 -2.27
C LYS A 47 -19.72 19.15 -2.17
N VAL A 48 -19.58 19.77 -1.00
CA VAL A 48 -18.68 20.91 -0.79
C VAL A 48 -17.35 20.44 -0.23
N ILE A 49 -16.26 20.87 -0.85
CA ILE A 49 -14.91 20.59 -0.35
C ILE A 49 -14.69 21.40 0.93
N PRO A 50 -14.18 20.79 2.02
CA PRO A 50 -13.95 21.51 3.27
C PRO A 50 -12.92 22.64 3.08
N PHE A 51 -13.16 23.77 3.74
CA PHE A 51 -12.33 24.98 3.59
C PHE A 51 -10.84 24.76 3.89
N GLN A 52 -10.53 23.86 4.81
CA GLN A 52 -9.15 23.49 5.15
C GLN A 52 -8.38 22.94 3.95
N SER A 53 -9.03 22.20 3.06
CA SER A 53 -8.41 21.65 1.86
C SER A 53 -7.99 22.74 0.87
N PHE A 54 -8.74 23.85 0.79
CA PHE A 54 -8.35 24.98 -0.05
C PHE A 54 -7.07 25.65 0.48
N ILE A 55 -6.99 25.90 1.79
CA ILE A 55 -5.80 26.51 2.42
C ILE A 55 -4.57 25.62 2.16
N ILE A 56 -4.71 24.31 2.39
CA ILE A 56 -3.61 23.36 2.20
C ILE A 56 -3.19 23.30 0.74
N SER A 57 -4.14 23.29 -0.21
CA SER A 57 -3.86 23.28 -1.64
C SER A 57 -3.08 24.52 -2.10
N ILE A 58 -3.50 25.72 -1.65
CA ILE A 58 -2.82 26.99 -1.97
C ILE A 58 -1.38 26.97 -1.42
N LEU A 59 -1.20 26.58 -0.15
CA LEU A 59 0.12 26.50 0.47
C LEU A 59 1.05 25.54 -0.26
N ILE A 60 0.54 24.36 -0.64
CA ILE A 60 1.31 23.35 -1.36
C ILE A 60 1.70 23.85 -2.76
N SER A 61 0.77 24.45 -3.51
CA SER A 61 1.08 24.97 -4.85
C SER A 61 2.18 26.02 -4.80
N LEU A 62 2.03 27.02 -3.91
CA LEU A 62 3.03 28.06 -3.70
C LEU A 62 4.39 27.48 -3.31
N ALA A 63 4.41 26.51 -2.39
CA ALA A 63 5.64 25.84 -2.00
C ALA A 63 6.32 25.13 -3.18
N ILE A 64 5.55 24.42 -4.00
CA ILE A 64 6.05 23.73 -5.20
C ILE A 64 6.66 24.74 -6.17
N THR A 65 6.01 25.87 -6.43
CA THR A 65 6.52 26.85 -7.40
C THR A 65 7.74 27.61 -6.91
N ILE A 66 7.81 27.93 -5.61
CA ILE A 66 9.02 28.49 -5.02
C ILE A 66 10.19 27.51 -5.17
N ILE A 67 9.97 26.23 -4.88
CA ILE A 67 11.01 25.20 -5.02
C ILE A 67 11.38 24.98 -6.50
N ALA A 68 10.40 24.96 -7.41
CA ALA A 68 10.62 24.73 -8.82
C ALA A 68 11.36 25.87 -9.50
N SER A 69 11.08 27.12 -9.11
CA SER A 69 11.73 28.32 -9.67
C SER A 69 13.18 28.51 -9.19
N ILE A 70 13.54 28.00 -8.01
CA ILE A 70 14.87 28.22 -7.44
C ILE A 70 15.99 27.57 -8.27
N PHE A 71 15.73 26.39 -8.87
CA PHE A 71 16.75 25.66 -9.64
C PHE A 71 17.07 26.34 -10.98
N PRO A 72 16.10 26.70 -11.84
CA PRO A 72 16.36 27.47 -13.05
C PRO A 72 17.01 28.82 -12.77
N ILE A 73 16.55 29.57 -11.75
CA ILE A 73 17.12 30.88 -11.39
C ILE A 73 18.58 30.73 -10.99
N ARG A 74 18.90 29.76 -10.12
CA ARG A 74 20.28 29.49 -9.72
C ARG A 74 21.14 29.07 -10.91
N HIS A 75 20.59 28.27 -11.83
CA HIS A 75 21.31 27.87 -13.04
C HIS A 75 21.61 29.08 -13.93
N ALA A 76 20.63 29.93 -14.22
CA ALA A 76 20.80 31.12 -15.03
C ALA A 76 21.82 32.10 -14.43
N LEU A 77 21.75 32.35 -13.11
CA LEU A 77 22.69 33.24 -12.40
C LEU A 77 24.12 32.66 -12.32
N SER A 78 24.27 31.35 -12.48
CA SER A 78 25.59 30.69 -12.46
C SER A 78 26.30 30.70 -13.82
N GLN A 79 25.61 31.06 -14.91
CA GLN A 79 26.22 31.18 -16.23
C GLN A 79 26.93 32.52 -16.38
N ASN A 80 28.14 32.51 -16.93
CA ASN A 80 28.85 33.75 -17.23
C ASN A 80 28.15 34.48 -18.37
N LEU A 81 27.98 35.79 -18.23
CA LEU A 81 27.30 36.63 -19.21
C LEU A 81 27.94 36.51 -20.62
N HIS A 82 29.26 36.36 -20.67
CA HIS A 82 30.00 36.13 -21.91
C HIS A 82 29.62 34.80 -22.59
N ASP A 83 29.52 33.71 -21.82
CA ASP A 83 29.10 32.39 -22.32
C ASP A 83 27.61 32.38 -22.73
N SER A 84 26.78 33.24 -22.14
CA SER A 84 25.36 33.37 -22.48
C SER A 84 25.09 34.23 -23.72
N ILE A 85 26.01 35.15 -24.06
CA ILE A 85 25.92 36.02 -25.23
C ILE A 85 26.43 35.32 -26.50
N ASP A 86 27.34 34.35 -26.36
CA ASP A 86 27.86 33.63 -27.52
C ASP A 86 26.97 32.46 -27.96
N VAL A 87 25.98 32.80 -28.77
CA VAL A 87 25.02 31.84 -29.35
C VAL A 87 25.65 30.98 -30.46
N GLN A 88 26.83 31.35 -30.99
CA GLN A 88 27.41 30.76 -32.19
C GLN A 88 28.53 29.73 -31.93
N HIS A 89 28.85 29.45 -30.67
CA HIS A 89 29.85 28.44 -30.34
C HIS A 89 29.29 27.03 -30.56
N VAL A 90 29.81 26.35 -31.60
CA VAL A 90 29.52 24.96 -31.93
C VAL A 90 29.66 24.11 -30.67
N LYS A 91 28.57 23.44 -30.27
CA LYS A 91 28.43 22.62 -29.05
C LYS A 91 29.36 21.38 -29.00
N THR A 92 30.36 21.29 -29.85
CA THR A 92 31.43 20.30 -29.77
C THR A 92 32.58 20.89 -28.97
N LYS A 93 32.40 20.99 -27.65
CA LYS A 93 33.52 21.09 -26.70
C LYS A 93 34.26 19.75 -26.76
N LEU A 94 35.07 19.55 -27.80
CA LEU A 94 35.74 18.28 -28.10
C LEU A 94 36.79 17.92 -27.04
N ILE A 95 37.26 18.90 -26.25
CA ILE A 95 38.21 18.70 -25.16
C ILE A 95 37.81 19.62 -24.00
N VAL A 96 37.08 19.06 -23.02
CA VAL A 96 36.91 19.69 -21.71
C VAL A 96 38.21 19.43 -20.96
N LEU A 97 39.17 20.35 -21.05
CA LEU A 97 40.33 20.37 -20.15
C LEU A 97 39.84 20.70 -18.74
N SER A 98 39.49 19.65 -18.00
CA SER A 98 39.22 19.73 -16.57
C SER A 98 40.53 19.95 -15.85
N ILE A 99 40.94 21.21 -15.69
CA ILE A 99 42.04 21.59 -14.81
C ILE A 99 41.50 21.46 -13.37
N GLU A 100 41.50 20.23 -12.84
CA GLU A 100 41.29 19.98 -11.42
C GLU A 100 42.52 20.49 -10.66
N ARG A 101 42.43 21.71 -10.11
CA ARG A 101 43.35 22.13 -9.05
C ARG A 101 43.12 21.23 -7.84
N ALA A 102 44.14 20.48 -7.45
CA ALA A 102 44.15 19.59 -6.29
C ALA A 102 43.71 20.26 -4.97
N ASP A 103 43.83 21.59 -4.87
CA ASP A 103 43.44 22.37 -3.68
C ASP A 103 41.93 22.54 -3.47
N LYS A 104 41.09 22.18 -4.46
CA LYS A 104 39.66 22.02 -4.26
C LYS A 104 39.33 20.53 -4.14
N LEU A 105 39.85 19.91 -3.09
CA LEU A 105 39.29 18.66 -2.59
C LEU A 105 37.83 18.96 -2.23
N ASN A 106 36.90 18.58 -3.12
CA ASN A 106 35.47 18.80 -2.94
C ASN A 106 35.08 18.15 -1.61
N LYS A 107 34.87 18.97 -0.57
CA LYS A 107 34.26 18.50 0.69
C LYS A 107 33.01 17.71 0.28
N PRO A 108 32.88 16.43 0.65
CA PRO A 108 31.80 15.57 0.18
C PRO A 108 30.48 15.92 0.88
N TRP A 109 30.02 17.15 0.69
CA TRP A 109 28.76 17.68 1.21
C TRP A 109 27.57 16.81 0.79
N SER A 110 27.64 16.19 -0.39
CA SER A 110 26.65 15.21 -0.84
C SER A 110 26.58 13.98 0.06
N LEU A 111 27.71 13.48 0.56
CA LEU A 111 27.78 12.31 1.43
C LEU A 111 27.28 12.65 2.84
N LEU A 112 27.64 13.82 3.36
CA LEU A 112 27.12 14.31 4.65
C LEU A 112 25.61 14.52 4.58
N LEU A 113 25.11 15.21 3.54
CA LEU A 113 23.68 15.43 3.34
C LEU A 113 22.91 14.11 3.22
N SER A 114 23.44 13.15 2.45
CA SER A 114 22.86 11.82 2.32
C SER A 114 22.81 11.10 3.67
N GLY A 115 23.88 11.16 4.46
CA GLY A 115 23.93 10.58 5.80
C GLY A 115 22.91 11.18 6.77
N VAL A 116 22.74 12.51 6.75
CA VAL A 116 21.73 13.21 7.57
C VAL A 116 20.31 12.78 7.16
N VAL A 117 20.03 12.70 5.86
CA VAL A 117 18.72 12.27 5.36
C VAL A 117 18.44 10.82 5.77
N LEU A 118 19.39 9.89 5.58
CA LEU A 118 19.24 8.50 5.98
C LEU A 118 19.03 8.36 7.50
N PHE A 119 19.79 9.13 8.28
CA PHE A 119 19.66 9.14 9.74
C PHE A 119 18.28 9.63 10.18
N SER A 120 17.80 10.75 9.65
CA SER A 120 16.47 11.29 9.96
C SER A 120 15.35 10.32 9.60
N ILE A 121 15.49 9.64 8.45
CA ILE A 121 14.58 8.59 8.01
C ILE A 121 14.59 7.41 8.99
N GLY A 122 15.76 6.87 9.30
CA GLY A 122 15.91 5.71 10.17
C GLY A 122 15.46 5.99 11.59
N ALA A 123 15.84 7.13 12.15
CA ALA A 123 15.41 7.60 13.45
C ALA A 123 13.90 7.85 13.49
N GLY A 124 13.34 8.46 12.45
CA GLY A 124 11.90 8.67 12.31
C GLY A 124 11.12 7.37 12.36
N ILE A 125 11.52 6.34 11.60
CA ILE A 125 10.86 5.03 11.60
C ILE A 125 11.01 4.35 12.97
N TYR A 126 12.21 4.37 13.56
CA TYR A 126 12.48 3.73 14.85
C TYR A 126 11.65 4.32 15.99
N VAL A 127 11.39 5.63 15.98
CA VAL A 127 10.61 6.29 17.03
C VAL A 127 9.11 6.27 16.74
N LEU A 128 8.71 6.62 15.51
CA LEU A 128 7.29 6.82 15.19
C LEU A 128 6.52 5.50 15.10
N LEU A 129 7.13 4.43 14.57
CA LEU A 129 6.42 3.17 14.37
C LEU A 129 6.03 2.54 15.72
N PRO A 130 6.93 2.35 16.70
CA PRO A 130 6.53 1.86 18.02
C PRO A 130 5.56 2.81 18.72
N LEU A 131 5.78 4.12 18.62
CA LEU A 131 4.88 5.11 19.22
C LEU A 131 3.45 4.97 18.70
N SER A 132 3.28 4.70 17.40
CA SER A 132 1.95 4.50 16.80
C SER A 132 1.25 3.23 17.23
N LEU A 133 2.02 2.18 17.55
CA LEU A 133 1.48 0.94 18.10
C LEU A 133 1.09 1.12 19.57
N VAL A 134 1.92 1.81 20.36
CA VAL A 134 1.65 2.08 21.77
C VAL A 134 0.45 3.02 21.95
N SER A 135 0.33 4.06 21.11
CA SER A 135 -0.81 4.98 21.16
C SER A 135 -2.12 4.37 20.63
N SER A 136 -2.05 3.21 19.96
CA SER A 136 -3.18 2.57 19.27
C SER A 136 -3.94 3.50 18.31
N SER A 137 -3.28 4.55 17.83
CA SER A 137 -3.89 5.52 16.91
C SER A 137 -3.70 5.04 15.47
N ILE A 138 -4.75 4.43 14.92
CA ILE A 138 -4.78 3.88 13.55
C ILE A 138 -4.38 4.94 12.52
N THR A 139 -4.79 6.19 12.72
CA THR A 139 -4.41 7.31 11.84
C THR A 139 -2.91 7.54 11.79
N LEU A 140 -2.24 7.57 12.94
CA LEU A 140 -0.78 7.78 13.00
C LEU A 140 -0.06 6.60 12.36
N LEU A 141 -0.49 5.37 12.66
CA LEU A 141 0.05 4.15 12.06
C LEU A 141 -0.09 4.17 10.53
N ALA A 142 -1.26 4.55 10.02
CA ALA A 142 -1.53 4.67 8.58
C ALA A 142 -0.64 5.73 7.92
N VAL A 143 -0.48 6.91 8.54
CA VAL A 143 0.40 7.97 8.03
C VAL A 143 1.86 7.50 7.97
N ILE A 144 2.34 6.82 9.00
CA ILE A 144 3.72 6.29 9.04
C ILE A 144 3.91 5.22 7.97
N LEU A 145 2.97 4.26 7.86
CA LEU A 145 3.05 3.20 6.85
C LEU A 145 3.00 3.78 5.43
N PHE A 146 2.14 4.77 5.18
CA PHE A 146 2.05 5.44 3.88
C PHE A 146 3.34 6.19 3.55
N SER A 147 3.90 6.91 4.52
CA SER A 147 5.19 7.61 4.37
C SER A 147 6.33 6.64 4.07
N LEU A 148 6.41 5.54 4.82
CA LEU A 148 7.43 4.50 4.65
C LEU A 148 7.31 3.85 3.26
N LEU A 149 6.11 3.50 2.83
CA LEU A 149 5.88 2.88 1.53
C LEU A 149 6.24 3.84 0.38
N THR A 150 5.87 5.13 0.50
CA THR A 150 6.28 6.18 -0.43
C THR A 150 7.81 6.29 -0.54
N MET A 151 8.49 6.25 0.60
CA MET A 151 9.95 6.32 0.64
C MET A 151 10.61 5.09 -0.01
N ILE A 152 10.07 3.88 0.21
CA ILE A 152 10.52 2.67 -0.46
C ILE A 152 10.35 2.80 -1.97
N ILE A 153 9.22 3.33 -2.45
CA ILE A 153 8.98 3.54 -3.88
C ILE A 153 10.03 4.49 -4.47
N VAL A 154 10.27 5.63 -3.83
CA VAL A 154 11.30 6.58 -4.29
C VAL A 154 12.68 5.91 -4.30
N GLY A 155 13.01 5.15 -3.25
CA GLY A 155 14.25 4.38 -3.16
C GLY A 155 14.41 3.35 -4.29
N LEU A 156 13.34 2.61 -4.61
CA LEU A 156 13.31 1.63 -5.71
C LEU A 156 13.45 2.30 -7.08
N VAL A 157 12.84 3.46 -7.29
CA VAL A 157 13.01 4.22 -8.54
C VAL A 157 14.46 4.69 -8.69
N ILE A 158 15.06 5.23 -7.63
CA ILE A 158 16.48 5.65 -7.65
C ILE A 158 17.39 4.45 -7.90
N LEU A 159 17.09 3.30 -7.29
CA LEU A 159 17.82 2.05 -7.50
C LEU A 159 17.69 1.55 -8.95
N THR A 160 16.51 1.65 -9.54
CA THR A 160 16.25 1.27 -10.93
C THR A 160 17.10 2.09 -11.91
N ILE A 161 17.35 3.35 -11.61
CA ILE A 161 18.21 4.22 -12.43
C ILE A 161 19.67 3.72 -12.45
N ASN A 162 20.16 3.06 -11.40
CA ASN A 162 21.49 2.44 -11.45
C ASN A 162 21.55 1.29 -12.46
N PHE A 163 20.42 0.63 -12.73
CA PHE A 163 20.30 -0.42 -13.73
C PHE A 163 20.04 0.11 -15.15
N GLU A 164 19.77 1.40 -15.34
CA GLU A 164 19.51 2.01 -16.65
C GLU A 164 20.59 1.64 -17.67
N PHE A 165 21.86 1.74 -17.28
CA PHE A 165 23.00 1.39 -18.16
C PHE A 165 23.04 -0.08 -18.55
N LEU A 166 22.64 -0.97 -17.63
CA LEU A 166 22.57 -2.40 -17.91
C LEU A 166 21.44 -2.68 -18.91
N PHE A 167 20.29 -2.03 -18.74
CA PHE A 167 19.16 -2.12 -19.65
C PHE A 167 19.47 -1.54 -21.03
N GLU A 168 20.15 -0.40 -21.13
CA GLU A 168 20.57 0.18 -22.42
C GLU A 168 21.42 -0.81 -23.23
N ARG A 169 22.39 -1.47 -22.58
CA ARG A 169 23.24 -2.49 -23.22
C ARG A 169 22.46 -3.75 -23.60
N LEU A 170 21.52 -4.17 -22.75
CA LEU A 170 20.68 -5.34 -22.98
C LEU A 170 19.73 -5.10 -24.15
N ILE A 171 19.00 -3.99 -24.16
CA ILE A 171 18.08 -3.59 -25.22
C ILE A 171 18.83 -3.47 -26.55
N SER A 172 19.99 -2.82 -26.57
CA SER A 172 20.83 -2.78 -27.77
C SER A 172 21.25 -4.18 -28.25
N LYS A 173 21.48 -5.14 -27.36
CA LYS A 173 21.82 -6.53 -27.75
C LYS A 173 20.62 -7.30 -28.27
N VAL A 174 19.44 -7.11 -27.68
CA VAL A 174 18.22 -7.87 -28.00
C VAL A 174 17.49 -7.30 -29.21
N PHE A 175 17.44 -5.98 -29.39
CA PHE A 175 16.72 -5.35 -30.51
C PHE A 175 17.60 -5.14 -31.75
N LEU A 176 18.92 -5.00 -31.61
CA LEU A 176 19.84 -4.80 -32.74
C LEU A 176 20.71 -6.04 -32.98
N PHE A 177 20.19 -7.24 -32.71
CA PHE A 177 20.95 -8.47 -32.93
C PHE A 177 21.17 -8.79 -34.41
N TRP A 178 20.27 -8.33 -35.29
CA TRP A 178 20.35 -8.53 -36.74
C TRP A 178 21.21 -7.48 -37.46
N GLU A 179 21.57 -6.40 -36.77
CA GLU A 179 22.17 -5.22 -37.38
C GLU A 179 23.71 -5.30 -37.36
N GLN A 180 24.38 -4.62 -38.29
CA GLN A 180 25.85 -4.57 -38.31
C GLN A 180 26.42 -3.95 -37.02
N ASN A 181 27.56 -4.49 -36.58
CA ASN A 181 28.26 -4.04 -35.36
C ASN A 181 28.52 -2.51 -35.32
N THR A 182 28.73 -1.90 -36.48
CA THR A 182 28.94 -0.45 -36.62
C THR A 182 27.72 0.36 -36.20
N VAL A 183 26.54 0.02 -36.73
CA VAL A 183 25.29 0.71 -36.39
C VAL A 183 24.99 0.57 -34.91
N ARG A 184 25.17 -0.63 -34.35
CA ARG A 184 25.01 -0.89 -32.92
C ARG A 184 25.93 -0.02 -32.05
N SER A 185 27.21 0.11 -32.43
CA SER A 185 28.18 0.96 -31.74
C SER A 185 27.78 2.45 -31.79
N ILE A 186 27.27 2.91 -32.94
CA ILE A 186 26.75 4.27 -33.11
C ILE A 186 25.53 4.51 -32.22
N SER A 187 24.57 3.58 -32.17
CA SER A 187 23.39 3.68 -31.31
C SER A 187 23.76 3.75 -29.82
N ILE A 188 24.69 2.92 -29.35
CA ILE A 188 25.16 2.96 -27.95
C ILE A 188 25.86 4.29 -27.64
N LYS A 189 26.68 4.81 -28.58
CA LYS A 189 27.32 6.12 -28.41
C LYS A 189 26.30 7.26 -28.36
N ASN A 190 25.26 7.21 -29.19
CA ASN A 190 24.18 8.20 -29.19
C ASN A 190 23.40 8.17 -27.86
N LEU A 191 23.01 6.99 -27.39
CA LEU A 191 22.37 6.81 -26.08
C LEU A 191 23.25 7.32 -24.94
N SER A 192 24.54 7.01 -24.97
CA SER A 192 25.51 7.50 -23.97
C SER A 192 25.71 9.02 -24.03
N ALA A 193 25.69 9.63 -25.22
CA ALA A 193 25.84 11.08 -25.37
C ALA A 193 24.68 11.85 -24.74
N HIS A 194 23.47 11.29 -24.77
CA HIS A 194 22.27 11.89 -24.19
C HIS A 194 21.88 11.32 -22.82
N ARG A 195 22.75 10.54 -22.18
CA ARG A 195 22.47 9.85 -20.91
C ARG A 195 21.91 10.74 -19.81
N LEU A 196 22.45 11.95 -19.63
CA LEU A 196 21.95 12.86 -18.58
C LEU A 196 20.51 13.32 -18.82
N ARG A 197 20.12 13.50 -20.10
CA ARG A 197 18.76 13.86 -20.46
C ARG A 197 17.82 12.67 -20.35
N ASN A 198 18.26 11.50 -20.84
CA ASN A 198 17.50 10.26 -20.75
C ASN A 198 17.23 9.89 -19.29
N ARG A 199 18.26 9.93 -18.43
CA ARG A 199 18.13 9.66 -16.99
C ARG A 199 17.08 10.55 -16.30
N LYS A 200 17.02 11.84 -16.65
CA LYS A 200 16.00 12.75 -16.11
C LYS A 200 14.60 12.38 -16.58
N ALA A 201 14.44 12.04 -17.85
CA ALA A 201 13.16 11.61 -18.42
C ALA A 201 12.71 10.26 -17.82
N THR A 202 13.63 9.28 -17.73
CA THR A 202 13.40 7.99 -17.08
C THR A 202 12.98 8.18 -15.63
N LEU A 203 13.69 9.01 -14.85
CA LEU A 203 13.34 9.32 -13.47
C LEU A 203 11.93 9.90 -13.36
N GLN A 204 11.62 10.91 -14.18
CA GLN A 204 10.30 11.54 -14.17
C GLN A 204 9.19 10.53 -14.49
N PHE A 205 9.35 9.73 -15.55
CA PHE A 205 8.37 8.74 -15.96
C PHE A 205 8.20 7.64 -14.90
N SER A 206 9.30 7.11 -14.36
CA SER A 206 9.27 6.05 -13.35
C SER A 206 8.63 6.51 -12.03
N ILE A 207 8.90 7.74 -11.57
CA ILE A 207 8.26 8.28 -10.36
C ILE A 207 6.75 8.42 -10.59
N SER A 208 6.34 9.03 -11.71
CA SER A 208 4.91 9.21 -12.01
C SER A 208 4.16 7.88 -12.12
N LEU A 209 4.72 6.91 -12.84
CA LEU A 209 4.10 5.60 -13.00
C LEU A 209 4.01 4.86 -11.66
N SER A 210 5.09 4.87 -10.87
CA SER A 210 5.10 4.20 -9.56
C SER A 210 4.11 4.84 -8.60
N PHE A 211 3.95 6.17 -8.64
CA PHE A 211 2.98 6.88 -7.82
C PHE A 211 1.53 6.53 -8.22
N ILE A 212 1.22 6.46 -9.51
CA ILE A 212 -0.12 6.08 -9.98
C ILE A 212 -0.48 4.66 -9.52
N VAL A 213 0.43 3.70 -9.72
CA VAL A 213 0.21 2.31 -9.29
C VAL A 213 0.06 2.23 -7.77
N PHE A 214 0.89 2.98 -7.04
CA PHE A 214 0.81 3.04 -5.58
C PHE A 214 -0.53 3.58 -5.08
N VAL A 215 -1.01 4.70 -5.61
CA VAL A 215 -2.30 5.28 -5.22
C VAL A 215 -3.44 4.29 -5.49
N ASN A 216 -3.40 3.58 -6.62
CA ASN A 216 -4.41 2.58 -6.96
C ASN A 216 -4.43 1.43 -5.94
N ILE A 217 -3.25 0.87 -5.63
CA ILE A 217 -3.12 -0.21 -4.63
C ILE A 217 -3.53 0.29 -3.24
N ALA A 218 -3.12 1.49 -2.85
CA ALA A 218 -3.44 2.08 -1.56
C ALA A 218 -4.95 2.28 -1.40
N LEU A 219 -5.64 2.82 -2.41
CA LEU A 219 -7.09 2.97 -2.40
C LEU A 219 -7.79 1.62 -2.28
N LYS A 220 -7.32 0.59 -2.99
CA LYS A 220 -7.87 -0.76 -2.89
C LYS A 220 -7.73 -1.32 -1.47
N ILE A 221 -6.58 -1.13 -0.84
CA ILE A 221 -6.34 -1.56 0.55
C ILE A 221 -7.25 -0.79 1.52
N ILE A 222 -7.40 0.52 1.36
CA ILE A 222 -8.27 1.34 2.21
C ILE A 222 -9.74 0.89 2.08
N ILE A 223 -10.23 0.68 0.86
CA ILE A 223 -11.60 0.20 0.62
C ILE A 223 -11.79 -1.17 1.28
N GLN A 224 -10.87 -2.11 1.09
CA GLN A 224 -10.94 -3.41 1.73
C GLN A 224 -10.96 -3.27 3.26
N PHE A 225 -10.09 -2.45 3.83
CA PHE A 225 -10.04 -2.21 5.27
C PHE A 225 -11.33 -1.59 5.81
N VAL A 226 -11.95 -0.64 5.09
CA VAL A 226 -13.24 -0.03 5.48
C VAL A 226 -14.36 -1.07 5.41
N ILE A 227 -14.37 -1.91 4.38
CA ILE A 227 -15.32 -3.01 4.25
C ILE A 227 -15.14 -3.98 5.43
N ASP A 228 -13.91 -4.43 5.68
CA ASP A 228 -13.58 -5.33 6.79
C ASP A 228 -13.98 -4.71 8.13
N PHE A 229 -13.65 -3.45 8.37
CA PHE A 229 -14.01 -2.74 9.61
C PHE A 229 -15.53 -2.63 9.80
N ASN A 230 -16.28 -2.33 8.73
CA ASN A 230 -17.74 -2.31 8.79
C ASN A 230 -18.31 -3.71 9.08
N TYR A 231 -17.74 -4.76 8.49
CA TYR A 231 -18.13 -6.13 8.80
C TYR A 231 -17.86 -6.50 10.26
N HIS A 232 -16.73 -6.07 10.85
CA HIS A 232 -16.45 -6.31 12.27
C HIS A 232 -17.34 -5.50 13.21
N ARG A 233 -17.67 -4.27 12.84
CA ARG A 233 -18.49 -3.39 13.68
C ARG A 233 -19.98 -3.74 13.63
N ASN A 234 -20.47 -4.15 12.46
CA ASN A 234 -21.89 -4.44 12.22
C ASN A 234 -22.19 -5.95 12.19
N GLY A 235 -21.18 -6.81 12.26
CA GLY A 235 -21.34 -8.25 12.45
C GLY A 235 -21.92 -8.52 13.84
N GLY A 236 -23.11 -9.11 13.89
CA GLY A 236 -23.75 -9.53 15.13
C GLY A 236 -23.59 -11.03 15.33
N GLU A 237 -23.07 -11.44 16.50
CA GLU A 237 -23.14 -12.84 16.94
C GLU A 237 -24.41 -13.02 17.77
N ILE A 238 -25.30 -13.92 17.33
CA ILE A 238 -26.54 -14.24 18.05
C ILE A 238 -26.42 -15.66 18.59
N HIS A 239 -26.34 -15.78 19.91
CA HIS A 239 -26.41 -17.08 20.58
C HIS A 239 -27.86 -17.40 20.93
N GLY A 240 -28.48 -18.31 20.17
CA GLY A 240 -29.79 -18.87 20.51
C GLY A 240 -29.64 -20.12 21.36
N PHE A 241 -30.16 -20.12 22.59
CA PHE A 241 -30.27 -21.32 23.42
C PHE A 241 -31.73 -21.77 23.49
N ILE A 242 -32.00 -23.03 23.16
CA ILE A 242 -33.31 -23.63 23.37
C ILE A 242 -33.33 -24.21 24.79
N SER A 243 -33.82 -23.45 25.77
CA SER A 243 -33.99 -23.96 27.13
C SER A 243 -35.35 -24.63 27.28
N ASN A 244 -35.37 -25.93 27.54
CA ASN A 244 -36.56 -26.57 28.09
C ASN A 244 -36.56 -26.31 29.60
N GLN A 245 -37.58 -25.62 30.13
CA GLN A 245 -37.70 -25.20 31.55
C GLN A 245 -37.73 -26.33 32.60
N ARG A 246 -37.42 -27.59 32.24
CA ARG A 246 -37.26 -28.68 33.20
C ARG A 246 -35.78 -28.81 33.59
N GLN A 247 -35.34 -27.93 34.49
CA GLN A 247 -34.05 -28.05 35.16
C GLN A 247 -34.01 -29.35 35.96
N ALA A 248 -33.37 -30.39 35.41
CA ALA A 248 -32.82 -31.45 36.22
C ALA A 248 -31.50 -30.91 36.81
N SER A 249 -31.52 -30.63 38.11
CA SER A 249 -30.31 -30.31 38.87
C SER A 249 -29.45 -31.57 38.92
N LEU A 250 -28.45 -31.67 38.04
CA LEU A 250 -27.40 -32.66 38.13
C LEU A 250 -26.12 -31.95 38.55
N THR A 251 -25.84 -32.09 39.83
CA THR A 251 -24.61 -31.77 40.53
C THR A 251 -23.50 -32.72 40.06
N GLU A 252 -22.93 -32.49 38.87
CA GLU A 252 -21.63 -33.07 38.49
C GLU A 252 -21.01 -32.31 37.30
N SER A 253 -19.70 -32.06 37.37
CA SER A 253 -18.93 -31.16 36.50
C SER A 253 -18.60 -31.76 35.13
N THR A 254 -19.57 -32.35 34.45
CA THR A 254 -19.41 -32.78 33.06
C THR A 254 -20.02 -31.74 32.13
N LEU A 255 -19.31 -31.32 31.08
CA LEU A 255 -19.81 -30.38 30.05
C LEU A 255 -20.99 -30.95 29.23
N TYR A 256 -21.35 -32.21 29.47
CA TYR A 256 -22.41 -32.92 28.79
C TYR A 256 -23.80 -32.36 29.15
N LYS A 257 -24.57 -31.97 28.13
CA LYS A 257 -25.96 -31.51 28.28
C LYS A 257 -26.91 -32.52 27.64
N GLN A 258 -27.36 -33.49 28.43
CA GLN A 258 -28.22 -34.60 27.98
C GLN A 258 -29.57 -34.17 27.35
N ASN A 259 -30.08 -32.98 27.69
CA ASN A 259 -31.37 -32.45 27.26
C ASN A 259 -31.26 -31.23 26.32
N SER A 260 -30.21 -31.13 25.51
CA SER A 260 -30.13 -30.10 24.47
C SER A 260 -31.13 -30.41 23.33
N VAL A 261 -32.01 -29.46 23.06
CA VAL A 261 -32.89 -29.51 21.88
C VAL A 261 -32.09 -29.03 20.68
N TYR A 262 -32.00 -29.87 19.65
CA TYR A 262 -31.26 -29.54 18.43
C TYR A 262 -32.22 -29.07 17.33
N VAL A 263 -31.78 -28.07 16.56
CA VAL A 263 -32.46 -27.67 15.33
C VAL A 263 -32.16 -28.72 14.25
N LYS A 264 -33.18 -29.47 13.83
CA LYS A 264 -33.01 -30.53 12.80
C LYS A 264 -32.66 -29.96 11.42
N ASN A 265 -33.30 -28.84 11.05
CA ASN A 265 -33.13 -28.20 9.76
C ASN A 265 -32.76 -26.71 9.95
N PRO A 266 -31.50 -26.38 10.23
CA PRO A 266 -31.07 -24.98 10.39
C PRO A 266 -31.28 -24.14 9.12
N GLN A 267 -31.34 -24.79 7.95
CA GLN A 267 -31.67 -24.14 6.67
C GLN A 267 -33.06 -23.48 6.66
N ASP A 268 -34.02 -24.02 7.42
CA ASP A 268 -35.37 -23.47 7.47
C ASP A 268 -35.37 -22.13 8.22
N ILE A 269 -34.53 -22.01 9.27
CA ILE A 269 -34.31 -20.76 9.98
C ILE A 269 -33.65 -19.73 9.07
N GLU A 270 -32.61 -20.13 8.33
CA GLU A 270 -31.94 -19.26 7.36
C GLU A 270 -32.94 -18.72 6.31
N LYS A 271 -33.79 -19.58 5.74
CA LYS A 271 -34.82 -19.17 4.78
C LYS A 271 -35.82 -18.18 5.38
N VAL A 272 -36.28 -18.41 6.61
CA VAL A 272 -37.24 -17.51 7.28
C VAL A 272 -36.61 -16.15 7.57
N ILE A 273 -35.36 -16.11 8.03
CA ILE A 273 -34.69 -14.84 8.32
C ILE A 273 -34.40 -14.09 7.01
N ILE A 274 -33.91 -14.77 5.96
CA ILE A 274 -33.68 -14.13 4.67
C ILE A 274 -35.00 -13.62 4.07
N ALA A 275 -36.08 -14.39 4.16
CA ALA A 275 -37.39 -13.98 3.65
C ALA A 275 -37.93 -12.73 4.36
N ASN A 276 -37.77 -12.65 5.69
CA ASN A 276 -38.34 -11.57 6.50
C ASN A 276 -37.41 -10.35 6.67
N TYR A 277 -36.09 -10.54 6.54
CA TYR A 277 -35.08 -9.53 6.88
C TYR A 277 -33.96 -9.43 5.81
N SER A 278 -34.27 -9.71 4.55
CA SER A 278 -33.28 -9.61 3.44
C SER A 278 -32.75 -8.20 3.21
N ASP A 279 -33.47 -7.18 3.67
CA ASP A 279 -33.08 -5.77 3.64
C ASP A 279 -31.95 -5.45 4.64
N ILE A 280 -31.92 -6.17 5.76
CA ILE A 280 -30.96 -5.95 6.86
C ILE A 280 -29.85 -7.01 6.85
N VAL A 281 -30.18 -8.26 6.55
CA VAL A 281 -29.28 -9.42 6.70
C VAL A 281 -28.82 -9.92 5.34
N LYS A 282 -27.55 -9.61 5.00
CA LYS A 282 -26.93 -9.99 3.72
C LYS A 282 -26.60 -11.47 3.62
N SER A 283 -26.05 -12.06 4.69
CA SER A 283 -25.78 -13.49 4.79
C SER A 283 -25.88 -13.94 6.24
N ILE A 284 -26.20 -15.22 6.42
CA ILE A 284 -26.29 -15.86 7.75
C ILE A 284 -25.41 -17.08 7.69
N THR A 285 -24.54 -17.18 8.69
CA THR A 285 -23.81 -18.42 8.93
C THR A 285 -24.07 -18.91 10.33
N TRP A 286 -24.12 -20.23 10.47
CA TRP A 286 -24.32 -20.88 11.75
C TRP A 286 -23.24 -21.93 11.92
N ALA A 287 -22.86 -22.11 13.18
CA ALA A 287 -21.98 -23.14 13.68
C ALA A 287 -22.72 -23.85 14.81
N SER A 288 -22.67 -25.18 14.83
CA SER A 288 -23.21 -25.96 15.94
C SER A 288 -22.35 -25.79 17.19
N GLN A 289 -22.84 -26.28 18.32
CA GLN A 289 -21.95 -26.56 19.43
C GLN A 289 -20.94 -27.66 19.05
N PRO A 290 -19.75 -27.67 19.69
CA PRO A 290 -18.78 -28.73 19.47
C PRO A 290 -19.39 -30.09 19.83
N LEU A 291 -19.05 -31.11 19.06
CA LEU A 291 -19.58 -32.47 19.20
C LEU A 291 -19.33 -33.07 20.59
N GLU A 292 -18.29 -32.61 21.29
CA GLU A 292 -17.96 -32.98 22.67
C GLU A 292 -19.03 -32.55 23.68
N GLU A 293 -19.78 -31.47 23.44
CA GLU A 293 -20.90 -31.07 24.31
C GLU A 293 -22.14 -31.96 24.10
N ALA A 294 -22.28 -32.54 22.90
CA ALA A 294 -23.41 -33.36 22.52
C ALA A 294 -23.29 -34.82 22.98
N TYR A 295 -22.08 -35.30 23.27
CA TYR A 295 -21.82 -36.70 23.64
C TYR A 295 -21.12 -36.81 25.01
N PRO A 296 -21.47 -37.81 25.83
CA PRO A 296 -20.92 -37.95 27.19
C PRO A 296 -19.50 -38.51 27.23
N ILE A 297 -18.90 -38.83 26.08
CA ILE A 297 -17.60 -39.50 25.96
C ILE A 297 -16.68 -38.64 25.10
N PRO A 298 -15.39 -38.47 25.45
CA PRO A 298 -14.44 -37.74 24.62
C PRO A 298 -14.35 -38.38 23.22
N ILE A 299 -14.74 -37.62 22.21
CA ILE A 299 -14.71 -38.06 20.82
C ILE A 299 -13.34 -37.76 20.26
N ARG A 300 -12.54 -38.80 20.02
CA ARG A 300 -11.31 -38.66 19.25
C ARG A 300 -11.64 -38.67 17.78
N THR A 301 -11.08 -37.72 17.06
CA THR A 301 -11.37 -37.55 15.64
C THR A 301 -10.16 -38.00 14.84
N GLN A 302 -10.42 -38.87 13.87
CA GLN A 302 -9.38 -39.38 13.00
C GLN A 302 -9.59 -38.79 11.62
N ILE A 303 -8.61 -38.03 11.16
CA ILE A 303 -8.55 -37.57 9.77
C ILE A 303 -7.58 -38.51 9.05
N SER A 304 -8.11 -39.34 8.16
CA SER A 304 -7.30 -40.21 7.32
C SER A 304 -7.39 -39.78 5.86
N ASN A 305 -6.23 -39.67 5.22
CA ASN A 305 -6.11 -39.63 3.76
C ASN A 305 -5.44 -40.93 3.30
N TYR A 306 -5.54 -41.29 2.02
CA TYR A 306 -4.93 -42.49 1.47
C TYR A 306 -3.45 -42.60 1.88
N GLY A 307 -3.16 -43.57 2.76
CA GLY A 307 -1.82 -43.86 3.27
C GLY A 307 -1.35 -43.10 4.52
N ARG A 308 -2.16 -42.21 5.13
CA ARG A 308 -1.82 -41.54 6.41
C ARG A 308 -3.07 -41.32 7.26
N SER A 309 -3.01 -41.73 8.53
CA SER A 309 -4.00 -41.36 9.55
C SER A 309 -3.37 -40.48 10.61
N HIS A 310 -4.07 -39.43 10.99
CA HIS A 310 -3.76 -38.64 12.17
C HIS A 310 -4.96 -38.67 13.10
N ILE A 311 -4.70 -38.92 14.39
CA ILE A 311 -5.71 -38.92 15.44
C ILE A 311 -5.39 -37.73 16.33
N TYR A 312 -6.36 -36.83 16.47
CA TYR A 312 -6.22 -35.65 17.32
C TYR A 312 -7.51 -35.48 18.15
N ASN A 313 -7.39 -34.71 19.23
CA ASN A 313 -8.56 -34.20 19.95
C ASN A 313 -8.99 -32.91 19.25
N HIS A 314 -9.62 -33.02 18.07
CA HIS A 314 -10.24 -31.86 17.42
C HIS A 314 -11.71 -31.74 17.81
N GLN A 315 -12.11 -30.51 18.13
CA GLN A 315 -13.52 -30.15 18.26
C GLN A 315 -14.16 -30.20 16.86
N ILE A 316 -15.13 -31.10 16.67
CA ILE A 316 -15.95 -31.11 15.45
C ILE A 316 -17.11 -30.17 15.68
N ILE A 317 -17.24 -29.20 14.79
CA ILE A 317 -18.38 -28.29 14.74
C ILE A 317 -19.02 -28.45 13.36
N ALA A 318 -20.33 -28.59 13.30
CA ALA A 318 -21.08 -28.54 12.06
C ALA A 318 -21.32 -27.09 11.69
N THR A 319 -21.01 -26.71 10.45
CA THR A 319 -21.17 -25.34 9.98
C THR A 319 -21.96 -25.32 8.67
N THR A 320 -22.57 -24.19 8.33
CA THR A 320 -23.11 -24.00 6.97
C THR A 320 -22.01 -24.04 5.92
N SER A 321 -22.33 -24.35 4.66
CA SER A 321 -21.36 -24.41 3.56
C SER A 321 -20.68 -23.05 3.31
N LYS A 322 -21.41 -21.96 3.54
CA LYS A 322 -20.91 -20.59 3.44
C LYS A 322 -20.13 -20.13 4.66
N PHE A 323 -20.06 -20.93 5.74
CA PHE A 323 -19.40 -20.54 6.97
C PHE A 323 -17.93 -20.22 6.72
N MET A 324 -17.27 -21.02 5.88
CA MET A 324 -15.90 -20.71 5.51
C MET A 324 -15.84 -19.47 4.62
N ASP A 325 -16.70 -19.28 3.64
CA ASP A 325 -16.59 -18.09 2.78
C ASP A 325 -16.85 -16.77 3.55
N ASP A 326 -17.79 -16.79 4.49
CA ASP A 326 -18.18 -15.63 5.28
C ASP A 326 -17.32 -15.46 6.55
N ALA A 327 -16.81 -16.52 7.18
CA ALA A 327 -15.96 -16.43 8.37
C ALA A 327 -14.45 -16.48 8.08
N ARG A 328 -14.00 -17.18 7.03
CA ARG A 328 -12.58 -17.35 6.66
C ARG A 328 -11.99 -16.09 6.02
N SER A 329 -12.81 -15.27 5.37
CA SER A 329 -12.39 -13.95 4.89
C SER A 329 -12.03 -13.01 6.06
N HIS A 330 -12.57 -13.25 7.26
CA HIS A 330 -12.50 -12.30 8.37
C HIS A 330 -11.56 -12.73 9.52
N ASN A 331 -11.46 -14.01 9.89
CA ASN A 331 -10.83 -14.41 11.16
C ASN A 331 -9.77 -15.52 11.09
N LEU A 332 -9.49 -16.09 9.92
CA LEU A 332 -8.62 -17.28 9.82
C LEU A 332 -7.44 -17.03 8.88
N GLN A 333 -6.33 -16.51 9.42
CA GLN A 333 -5.03 -16.55 8.72
C GLN A 333 -4.51 -17.99 8.71
N ILE A 334 -4.85 -18.74 7.66
CA ILE A 334 -4.18 -20.03 7.39
C ILE A 334 -2.79 -19.70 6.84
N GLY A 335 -1.85 -19.45 7.75
CA GLY A 335 -0.44 -19.42 7.40
C GLY A 335 -0.04 -20.81 6.93
N GLN A 336 0.21 -20.99 5.63
CA GLN A 336 0.99 -22.13 5.18
C GLN A 336 2.43 -21.94 5.68
N MET A 337 2.70 -22.38 6.91
CA MET A 337 4.07 -22.57 7.33
C MET A 337 4.60 -23.76 6.52
N SER A 338 5.29 -23.47 5.42
CA SER A 338 6.23 -24.41 4.82
C SER A 338 7.31 -24.65 5.86
N GLU A 339 7.07 -25.62 6.74
CA GLU A 339 8.11 -26.15 7.59
C GLU A 339 9.13 -26.79 6.63
N LYS A 340 10.23 -26.08 6.34
CA LYS A 340 11.38 -26.65 5.64
C LYS A 340 11.93 -27.77 6.52
N ARG A 341 11.37 -28.97 6.40
CA ARG A 341 11.97 -30.19 6.95
C ARG A 341 13.35 -30.32 6.33
N LYS A 342 14.39 -30.08 7.13
CA LYS A 342 15.75 -30.50 6.76
C LYS A 342 15.72 -32.03 6.62
N LEU A 343 15.97 -32.52 5.40
CA LEU A 343 16.16 -33.94 5.14
C LEU A 343 17.17 -34.50 6.15
N GLY A 344 16.76 -35.52 6.91
CA GLY A 344 17.67 -36.30 7.77
C GLY A 344 17.58 -36.08 9.28
N LYS A 345 16.65 -35.26 9.81
CA LYS A 345 16.38 -35.21 11.26
C LYS A 345 15.05 -35.86 11.62
N SER A 346 15.10 -37.02 12.27
CA SER A 346 13.98 -37.61 13.01
C SER A 346 13.84 -36.88 14.34
N GLY A 347 13.23 -35.70 14.30
CA GLY A 347 12.89 -34.92 15.48
C GLY A 347 11.49 -35.27 15.96
N ASN A 348 11.43 -35.98 17.09
CA ASN A 348 10.25 -36.13 17.91
C ASN A 348 10.02 -34.80 18.65
N SER A 349 9.30 -33.88 18.04
CA SER A 349 8.80 -32.67 18.69
C SER A 349 7.46 -32.32 18.06
N ASP A 350 6.45 -33.06 18.53
CA ASP A 350 5.04 -32.88 18.26
C ASP A 350 4.61 -31.46 18.64
N TYR A 351 4.62 -30.54 17.68
CA TYR A 351 3.58 -29.53 17.54
C TYR A 351 3.50 -29.07 16.09
N PRO A 352 2.59 -29.63 15.27
CA PRO A 352 2.17 -28.95 14.08
C PRO A 352 0.71 -28.51 14.21
N ILE A 353 0.47 -27.26 13.84
CA ILE A 353 -0.82 -26.63 13.60
C ILE A 353 -1.50 -26.15 14.89
N LYS A 354 -1.21 -24.91 15.28
CA LYS A 354 -2.21 -24.08 15.96
C LYS A 354 -3.25 -23.74 14.89
N GLN A 355 -4.36 -24.48 14.91
CA GLN A 355 -5.57 -24.18 14.15
C GLN A 355 -6.30 -23.00 14.78
#